data_AF-A0A177H8T4-F1
#
_entry.id   AF-A0A177H8T4-F1
#
_cell.length_a   1.000
_cell.length_b   1.000
_cell.length_c   1.000
_cell.angle_alpha   90.00
_cell.angle_beta   90.00
_cell.angle_gamma   90.00
#
_symmetry.space_group_name_H-M   'P 1'
#
loop_
_entity.id
_entity.type
_entity.pdbx_description
1 polymer ?
#
loop_
_entity_poly.entity_id
_entity_poly.type
_entity_poly.pdbx_seq_one_letter_code
_entity_poly.pdbx_strand_id
1 'polypeptide(L)'
;MPDVTSPTMYIAIKQRWKRSLKGTGAALILSLSGCAELANIKRGAEDANKPAFAAETSRQLRQRYDHLATGLIAQGLLRTDAGSNSPRATPKALTELFNSLAFYDEYEPSSGFQPAQATPTALSKWQRPVKINLHFGPSLSPETRVKDTQFLSDYATQLSDITRHPIELTTELGNFHVVVVDEVHRMNMVQNLRKKDVLVPPNIQQVIQRMPADIHCMVLTFSARHSPHIHEQALAVIRAEHPPMLKKACFHEEIAQGLGLHNDNPAAHPSIFNDDDEFAFLTNQDALLLRVLYDPRLPAGIELQEAQPLLKQLIIEHNAPSR
;
A
#
# COMPACT_ATOMS: atom_id res chain seq x y z
N MET A 1 -28.73 -16.95 6.93
CA MET A 1 -28.47 -15.49 6.90
C MET A 1 -26.95 -15.33 6.94
N PRO A 2 -26.31 -14.69 5.96
CA PRO A 2 -24.88 -14.45 6.04
C PRO A 2 -24.61 -13.50 7.22
N ASP A 3 -23.55 -13.79 7.96
CA ASP A 3 -23.15 -13.12 9.19
C ASP A 3 -22.68 -11.68 8.89
N VAL A 4 -23.57 -10.68 9.02
CA VAL A 4 -23.31 -9.25 8.77
C VAL A 4 -22.62 -8.58 9.98
N THR A 5 -21.70 -9.26 10.67
CA THR A 5 -21.13 -8.75 11.94
C THR A 5 -19.74 -8.13 11.80
N SER A 6 -19.09 -8.20 10.63
CA SER A 6 -17.73 -7.68 10.43
C SER A 6 -17.69 -6.57 9.36
N PRO A 7 -16.98 -5.46 9.61
CA PRO A 7 -16.79 -4.40 8.62
C PRO A 7 -16.08 -4.95 7.37
N THR A 8 -16.45 -4.45 6.19
CA THR A 8 -15.70 -4.70 4.95
C THR A 8 -14.28 -4.19 5.10
N MET A 9 -13.33 -4.93 4.56
CA MET A 9 -11.91 -4.68 4.73
C MET A 9 -11.22 -4.85 3.39
N TYR A 10 -10.24 -4.02 3.09
CA TYR A 10 -9.41 -4.11 1.88
C TYR A 10 -7.95 -4.22 2.27
N ILE A 11 -7.17 -4.96 1.50
CA ILE A 11 -5.73 -5.14 1.71
C ILE A 11 -5.05 -4.83 0.38
N ALA A 12 -4.08 -3.92 0.39
CA ALA A 12 -3.12 -3.72 -0.68
C ALA A 12 -1.71 -3.92 -0.13
N ILE A 13 -0.82 -4.52 -0.92
CA ILE A 13 0.55 -4.79 -0.47
C ILE A 13 1.57 -4.41 -1.53
N LYS A 14 2.66 -3.77 -1.11
CA LYS A 14 3.82 -3.65 -1.98
C LYS A 14 4.63 -4.93 -1.98
N GLN A 15 4.56 -5.67 -3.07
CA GLN A 15 5.48 -6.77 -3.36
C GLN A 15 6.03 -6.65 -4.78
N ARG A 16 7.32 -6.88 -4.96
CA ARG A 16 7.90 -6.79 -6.31
C ARG A 16 7.47 -8.01 -7.13
N TRP A 17 6.68 -7.78 -8.19
CA TRP A 17 6.42 -8.81 -9.19
C TRP A 17 7.74 -9.19 -9.86
N LYS A 18 8.18 -10.44 -9.70
CA LYS A 18 9.26 -10.98 -10.53
C LYS A 18 8.74 -10.95 -11.96
N ARG A 19 9.21 -10.02 -12.80
CA ARG A 19 9.10 -10.14 -14.25
C ARG A 19 9.55 -11.55 -14.59
N SER A 20 8.61 -12.41 -15.01
CA SER A 20 8.93 -13.74 -15.49
C SER A 20 9.80 -13.53 -16.73
N LEU A 21 11.11 -13.70 -16.57
CA LEU A 21 12.03 -13.90 -17.68
C LEU A 21 11.63 -15.21 -18.35
N LYS A 22 10.58 -15.20 -19.18
CA LYS A 22 10.39 -16.23 -20.19
C LYS A 22 11.47 -16.01 -21.24
N GLY A 23 12.64 -16.57 -20.99
CA GLY A 23 13.80 -16.54 -21.86
C GLY A 23 14.69 -17.76 -21.62
N THR A 24 14.42 -18.82 -22.38
CA THR A 24 15.36 -19.86 -22.85
C THR A 24 16.38 -20.47 -21.86
N GLY A 25 16.04 -21.66 -21.38
CA GLY A 25 16.90 -22.86 -21.31
C GLY A 25 18.25 -22.78 -20.59
N ALA A 26 18.30 -23.28 -19.34
CA ALA A 26 19.46 -23.99 -18.81
C ALA A 26 19.06 -24.91 -17.64
N ALA A 27 19.41 -26.18 -17.81
CA ALA A 27 19.47 -27.32 -16.88
C ALA A 27 19.19 -27.10 -15.38
N LEU A 28 18.29 -27.91 -14.80
CA LEU A 28 18.24 -28.16 -13.35
C LEU A 28 18.93 -29.49 -13.03
N ILE A 29 20.13 -29.39 -12.46
CA ILE A 29 20.76 -30.45 -11.66
C ILE A 29 20.02 -30.48 -10.32
N LEU A 30 19.38 -31.60 -9.99
CA LEU A 30 18.75 -31.83 -8.69
C LEU A 30 19.83 -32.11 -7.64
N SER A 31 20.12 -31.12 -6.78
CA SER A 31 20.93 -31.32 -5.58
C SER A 31 20.04 -31.53 -4.34
N LEU A 32 20.46 -32.48 -3.50
CA LEU A 32 19.83 -33.02 -2.29
C LEU A 32 19.71 -32.00 -1.11
N SER A 33 19.17 -30.81 -1.35
CA SER A 33 19.11 -29.71 -0.36
C SER A 33 17.88 -29.74 0.56
N GLY A 34 16.84 -30.51 0.19
CA GLY A 34 15.50 -30.39 0.77
C GLY A 34 15.38 -30.73 2.26
N CYS A 35 16.25 -31.58 2.81
CA CYS A 35 16.19 -31.94 4.24
C CYS A 35 16.76 -30.84 5.16
N ALA A 36 17.73 -30.05 4.69
CA ALA A 36 18.29 -28.95 5.47
C ALA A 36 17.33 -27.74 5.51
N GLU A 37 16.57 -27.53 4.43
CA GLU A 37 15.62 -26.42 4.28
C GLU A 37 14.40 -26.61 5.19
N LEU A 38 13.86 -27.83 5.29
CA LEU A 38 12.75 -28.16 6.20
C LEU A 38 13.14 -28.09 7.68
N ALA A 39 14.39 -28.42 8.04
CA ALA A 39 14.89 -28.31 9.41
C ALA A 39 15.11 -26.84 9.83
N ASN A 40 15.49 -25.97 8.89
CA ASN A 40 15.62 -24.53 9.11
C ASN A 40 14.25 -23.85 9.27
N ILE A 41 13.24 -24.26 8.50
CA ILE A 41 11.85 -23.76 8.63
C ILE A 41 11.27 -24.11 10.00
N LYS A 42 11.55 -25.32 10.51
CA LYS A 42 11.05 -25.78 11.83
C LYS A 42 11.72 -25.05 13.00
N ARG A 43 13.03 -24.78 12.95
CA ARG A 43 13.73 -23.95 13.96
C ARG A 43 13.36 -22.48 13.88
N GLY A 44 13.20 -21.94 12.68
CA GLY A 44 12.74 -20.55 12.48
C GLY A 44 11.37 -20.30 13.09
N ALA A 45 10.47 -21.28 13.10
CA ALA A 45 9.16 -21.17 13.74
C ALA A 45 9.21 -21.22 15.28
N GLU A 46 10.13 -21.98 15.89
CA GLU A 46 10.32 -22.04 17.35
C GLU A 46 11.15 -20.85 17.90
N ASP A 47 12.09 -20.32 17.11
CA ASP A 47 12.97 -19.22 17.50
C ASP A 47 12.47 -17.83 17.09
N ALA A 48 11.42 -17.72 16.26
CA ALA A 48 10.83 -16.44 15.81
C ALA A 48 10.44 -15.49 16.96
N ASN A 49 10.10 -16.04 18.13
CA ASN A 49 9.76 -15.26 19.32
C ASN A 49 10.97 -14.85 20.19
N LYS A 50 12.19 -15.22 19.83
CA LYS A 50 13.40 -14.83 20.57
C LYS A 50 13.90 -13.46 20.08
N PRO A 51 14.10 -12.47 20.96
CA PRO A 51 14.58 -11.13 20.57
C PRO A 51 15.86 -11.13 19.73
N ALA A 52 16.78 -12.08 19.99
CA ALA A 52 18.02 -12.21 19.23
C ALA A 52 17.80 -12.65 17.78
N PHE A 53 16.82 -13.54 17.53
CA PHE A 53 16.46 -13.99 16.18
C PHE A 53 15.82 -12.84 15.40
N ALA A 54 14.83 -12.16 15.98
CA ALA A 54 14.18 -11.02 15.34
C ALA A 54 15.17 -9.87 15.06
N ALA A 55 16.16 -9.64 15.94
CA ALA A 55 17.21 -8.66 15.72
C ALA A 55 18.10 -9.03 14.53
N GLU A 56 18.46 -10.31 14.39
CA GLU A 56 19.20 -10.80 13.22
C GLU A 56 18.37 -10.69 11.93
N THR A 57 17.10 -11.08 11.96
CA THR A 57 16.19 -10.91 10.82
C THR A 57 16.07 -9.44 10.42
N SER A 58 15.93 -8.52 11.38
CA SER A 58 15.91 -7.07 11.11
C SER A 58 17.20 -6.59 10.45
N ARG A 59 18.38 -7.07 10.89
CA ARG A 59 19.67 -6.76 10.24
C ARG A 59 19.72 -7.24 8.80
N GLN A 60 19.27 -8.47 8.54
CA GLN A 60 19.24 -9.06 7.20
C GLN A 60 18.27 -8.33 6.27
N LEU A 61 17.09 -7.96 6.77
CA LEU A 61 16.10 -7.16 6.03
C LEU A 61 16.66 -5.80 5.64
N ARG A 62 17.37 -5.11 6.56
CA ARG A 62 18.00 -3.82 6.25
C ARG A 62 19.01 -3.94 5.13
N GLN A 63 19.92 -4.91 5.20
CA GLN A 63 20.89 -5.18 4.12
C GLN A 63 20.20 -5.50 2.79
N ARG A 64 19.15 -6.33 2.82
CA ARG A 64 18.37 -6.68 1.63
C ARG A 64 17.75 -5.45 0.98
N TYR A 65 17.09 -4.60 1.76
CA TYR A 65 16.41 -3.42 1.23
C TYR A 65 17.39 -2.32 0.81
N ASP A 66 18.53 -2.18 1.48
CA ASP A 66 19.61 -1.30 1.05
C ASP A 66 20.15 -1.73 -0.34
N HIS A 67 20.38 -3.03 -0.53
CA HIS A 67 20.81 -3.57 -1.83
C HIS A 67 19.74 -3.40 -2.91
N LEU A 68 18.46 -3.64 -2.56
CA LEU A 68 17.35 -3.45 -3.48
C LEU A 68 17.28 -1.99 -3.95
N ALA A 69 17.22 -1.03 -3.03
CA ALA A 69 17.11 0.39 -3.36
C ALA A 69 18.32 0.87 -4.17
N THR A 70 19.53 0.45 -3.79
CA THR A 70 20.76 0.76 -4.55
C THR A 70 20.67 0.23 -5.97
N GLY A 71 20.22 -1.01 -6.15
CA GLY A 71 20.06 -1.62 -7.47
C GLY A 71 18.98 -0.95 -8.33
N LEU A 72 17.86 -0.54 -7.73
CA LEU A 72 16.78 0.19 -8.41
C LEU A 72 17.25 1.57 -8.88
N ILE A 73 17.89 2.34 -7.98
CA ILE A 73 18.43 3.66 -8.30
C ILE A 73 19.50 3.57 -9.40
N ALA A 74 20.40 2.58 -9.32
CA ALA A 74 21.42 2.37 -10.35
C ALA A 74 20.84 2.05 -11.74
N GLN A 75 19.63 1.48 -11.80
CA GLN A 75 18.88 1.22 -13.04
C GLN A 75 18.05 2.43 -13.51
N GLY A 76 18.07 3.55 -12.79
CA GLY A 76 17.25 4.73 -13.08
C GLY A 76 15.78 4.59 -12.67
N LEU A 77 15.46 3.63 -11.80
CA LEU A 77 14.14 3.44 -11.19
C LEU A 77 14.05 4.26 -9.88
N LEU A 78 12.96 4.10 -9.11
CA LEU A 78 12.62 4.95 -7.96
C LEU A 78 12.62 6.45 -8.32
N ARG A 79 12.12 6.77 -9.52
CA ARG A 79 12.02 8.13 -10.05
C ARG A 79 11.09 8.97 -9.21
N THR A 80 11.41 10.27 -9.12
CA THR A 80 10.64 11.26 -8.35
C THR A 80 10.14 12.42 -9.23
N ASP A 81 10.25 12.28 -10.56
CA ASP A 81 9.98 13.32 -11.57
C ASP A 81 8.51 13.38 -12.01
N ALA A 82 7.60 12.77 -11.24
CA ALA A 82 6.17 12.68 -11.52
C ALA A 82 5.81 12.11 -12.91
N GLY A 83 6.71 11.36 -13.54
CA GLY A 83 6.51 10.83 -14.89
C GLY A 83 6.54 11.91 -15.98
N SER A 84 7.22 13.04 -15.76
CA SER A 84 7.25 14.18 -16.70
C SER A 84 7.70 13.82 -18.12
N ASN A 85 8.53 12.79 -18.26
CA ASN A 85 9.07 12.31 -19.54
C ASN A 85 8.32 11.10 -20.11
N SER A 86 7.26 10.63 -19.43
CA SER A 86 6.49 9.47 -19.86
C SER A 86 5.36 9.89 -20.81
N PRO A 87 5.02 9.08 -21.83
CA PRO A 87 3.90 9.37 -22.71
C PRO A 87 2.60 9.53 -21.92
N ARG A 88 1.77 10.52 -22.28
CA ARG A 88 0.45 10.68 -21.66
C ARG A 88 -0.49 9.58 -22.12
N ALA A 89 -1.15 8.93 -21.17
CA ALA A 89 -2.20 7.97 -21.46
C ALA A 89 -3.42 8.63 -22.12
N THR A 90 -4.11 7.88 -22.98
CA THR A 90 -5.36 8.34 -23.59
C THR A 90 -6.50 8.32 -22.56
N PRO A 91 -7.56 9.13 -22.72
CA PRO A 91 -8.72 9.07 -21.82
C PRO A 91 -9.33 7.67 -21.70
N LYS A 92 -9.31 6.88 -22.78
CA LYS A 92 -9.78 5.49 -22.76
C LYS A 92 -8.90 4.63 -21.84
N ALA A 93 -7.58 4.68 -22.01
CA ALA A 93 -6.63 3.94 -21.18
C ALA A 93 -6.72 4.35 -19.71
N LEU A 94 -6.85 5.65 -19.42
CA LEU A 94 -7.05 6.17 -18.07
C LEU A 94 -8.34 5.69 -17.42
N THR A 95 -9.43 5.57 -18.20
CA THR A 95 -10.70 5.00 -17.71
C THR A 95 -10.54 3.52 -17.38
N GLU A 96 -9.92 2.74 -18.26
CA GLU A 96 -9.64 1.32 -18.04
C GLU A 96 -8.74 1.11 -16.81
N LEU A 97 -7.74 1.97 -16.66
CA LEU A 97 -6.85 1.96 -15.51
C LEU A 97 -7.61 2.30 -14.21
N PHE A 98 -8.38 3.39 -14.18
CA PHE A 98 -9.20 3.74 -13.02
C PHE A 98 -10.11 2.58 -12.60
N ASN A 99 -10.77 1.94 -13.57
CA ASN A 99 -11.62 0.78 -13.30
C ASN A 99 -10.83 -0.32 -12.60
N SER A 100 -9.64 -0.66 -13.11
CA SER A 100 -8.81 -1.72 -12.54
C SER A 100 -8.27 -1.43 -11.15
N LEU A 101 -8.00 -0.16 -10.82
CA LEU A 101 -7.40 0.22 -9.54
C LEU A 101 -8.45 0.45 -8.45
N ALA A 102 -9.67 0.89 -8.81
CA ALA A 102 -10.66 1.37 -7.85
C ALA A 102 -11.88 0.43 -7.65
N PHE A 103 -12.12 -0.50 -8.59
CA PHE A 103 -13.26 -1.44 -8.55
C PHE A 103 -12.82 -2.89 -8.47
N TYR A 104 -11.55 -3.18 -8.25
CA TYR A 104 -11.05 -4.54 -8.02
C TYR A 104 -10.19 -4.51 -6.79
N ASP A 105 -10.13 -5.64 -6.10
CA ASP A 105 -9.30 -5.82 -4.92
C ASP A 105 -8.04 -6.59 -5.31
N GLU A 106 -6.91 -6.32 -4.64
CA GLU A 106 -5.68 -7.07 -4.85
C GLU A 106 -5.70 -8.41 -4.09
N TYR A 107 -6.20 -8.41 -2.84
CA TYR A 107 -6.26 -9.60 -1.97
C TYR A 107 -7.62 -9.82 -1.31
N GLU A 108 -7.93 -11.10 -1.10
CA GLU A 108 -9.06 -11.54 -0.29
C GLU A 108 -8.89 -11.14 1.19
N PRO A 109 -9.79 -10.33 1.75
CA PRO A 109 -9.67 -9.85 3.14
C PRO A 109 -9.72 -10.98 4.18
N SER A 110 -10.42 -12.07 3.88
CA SER A 110 -10.62 -13.20 4.80
C SER A 110 -9.50 -14.25 4.78
N SER A 111 -8.59 -14.21 3.79
CA SER A 111 -7.76 -15.39 3.45
C SER A 111 -6.24 -15.17 3.56
N GLY A 112 -5.78 -14.04 4.10
CA GLY A 112 -4.36 -13.85 4.47
C GLY A 112 -3.40 -13.84 3.28
N PHE A 113 -3.37 -12.72 2.55
CA PHE A 113 -2.54 -12.45 1.36
C PHE A 113 -2.82 -13.37 0.15
N GLN A 114 -4.02 -13.94 0.05
CA GLN A 114 -4.44 -14.63 -1.18
C GLN A 114 -4.98 -13.63 -2.19
N PRO A 115 -4.58 -13.67 -3.46
CA PRO A 115 -5.10 -12.75 -4.48
C PRO A 115 -6.63 -12.82 -4.54
N ALA A 116 -7.27 -11.66 -4.69
CA ALA A 116 -8.72 -11.58 -4.82
C ALA A 116 -9.18 -12.21 -6.15
N GLN A 117 -10.43 -12.64 -6.17
CA GLN A 117 -11.08 -12.96 -7.44
C GLN A 117 -11.21 -11.70 -8.30
N ALA A 118 -11.10 -11.85 -9.63
CA ALA A 118 -11.25 -10.76 -10.59
C ALA A 118 -12.73 -10.34 -10.78
N THR A 119 -13.45 -10.17 -9.67
CA THR A 119 -14.83 -9.70 -9.61
C THR A 119 -14.85 -8.23 -9.22
N PRO A 120 -15.56 -7.37 -9.97
CA PRO A 120 -15.63 -5.98 -9.63
C PRO A 120 -16.39 -5.77 -8.32
N THR A 121 -15.92 -4.82 -7.51
CA THR A 121 -16.53 -4.34 -6.27
C THR A 121 -17.08 -2.93 -6.48
N ALA A 122 -17.99 -2.48 -5.62
CA ALA A 122 -18.44 -1.09 -5.67
C ALA A 122 -17.37 -0.15 -5.10
N LEU A 123 -17.30 1.07 -5.64
CA LEU A 123 -16.28 2.05 -5.31
C LEU A 123 -16.26 2.37 -3.81
N SER A 124 -15.11 2.21 -3.16
CA SER A 124 -14.95 2.54 -1.74
C SER A 124 -14.01 3.72 -1.55
N LYS A 125 -14.40 4.70 -0.72
CA LYS A 125 -13.59 5.89 -0.43
C LYS A 125 -13.96 6.54 0.90
N TRP A 126 -13.16 7.51 1.31
CA TRP A 126 -13.43 8.34 2.48
C TRP A 126 -14.51 9.40 2.18
N GLN A 127 -15.41 9.63 3.12
CA GLN A 127 -16.35 10.76 3.09
C GLN A 127 -15.99 11.83 4.12
N ARG A 128 -15.53 11.40 5.30
CA ARG A 128 -15.03 12.28 6.35
C ARG A 128 -13.54 12.62 6.13
N PRO A 129 -13.05 13.75 6.66
CA PRO A 129 -11.63 14.09 6.60
C PRO A 129 -10.71 12.94 6.99
N VAL A 130 -9.61 12.80 6.26
CA VAL A 130 -8.54 11.84 6.57
C VAL A 130 -7.52 12.51 7.47
N LYS A 131 -7.50 12.08 8.73
CA LYS A 131 -6.55 12.48 9.75
C LYS A 131 -5.51 11.38 9.94
N ILE A 132 -4.33 11.62 9.38
CA ILE A 132 -3.20 10.70 9.40
C ILE A 132 -2.47 10.81 10.75
N ASN A 133 -2.37 9.71 11.48
CA ASN A 133 -1.64 9.64 12.74
C ASN A 133 -0.45 8.67 12.62
N LEU A 134 0.73 9.18 12.96
CA LEU A 134 1.99 8.46 12.83
C LEU A 134 2.38 7.71 14.10
N HIS A 135 2.76 6.44 13.94
CA HIS A 135 3.24 5.59 15.02
C HIS A 135 4.62 5.07 14.68
N PHE A 136 5.60 5.40 15.52
CA PHE A 136 6.98 4.96 15.34
C PHE A 136 7.33 3.84 16.32
N GLY A 137 7.96 2.80 15.80
CA GLY A 137 8.67 1.80 16.60
C GLY A 137 9.83 2.43 17.38
N PRO A 138 10.24 1.82 18.51
CA PRO A 138 11.24 2.40 19.40
C PRO A 138 12.64 2.48 18.79
N SER A 139 12.94 1.70 17.75
CA SER A 139 14.25 1.69 17.09
C SER A 139 14.50 2.89 16.17
N LEU A 140 13.48 3.65 15.79
CA LEU A 140 13.67 4.84 14.96
C LEU A 140 14.25 5.99 15.78
N SER A 141 15.35 6.57 15.30
CA SER A 141 15.99 7.73 15.92
C SER A 141 15.06 8.95 15.90
N PRO A 142 15.18 9.89 16.86
CA PRO A 142 14.41 11.13 16.86
C PRO A 142 14.52 11.92 15.56
N GLU A 143 15.71 11.97 14.96
CA GLU A 143 15.95 12.65 13.69
C GLU A 143 15.14 12.02 12.54
N THR A 144 15.12 10.69 12.43
CA THR A 144 14.33 9.99 11.41
C THR A 144 12.84 10.24 11.60
N ARG A 145 12.36 10.25 12.85
CA ARG A 145 10.94 10.54 13.13
C ARG A 145 10.55 11.94 12.69
N VAL A 146 11.40 12.95 12.93
CA VAL A 146 11.17 14.32 12.47
C VAL A 146 11.12 14.39 10.94
N LYS A 147 12.09 13.76 10.26
CA LYS A 147 12.13 13.74 8.78
C LYS A 147 10.91 13.05 8.17
N ASP A 148 10.52 11.90 8.71
CA ASP A 148 9.34 11.15 8.24
C ASP A 148 8.04 11.92 8.51
N THR A 149 7.93 12.60 9.66
CA THR A 149 6.77 13.43 10.00
C THR A 149 6.64 14.62 9.07
N GLN A 150 7.74 15.34 8.79
CA GLN A 150 7.72 16.47 7.85
C GLN A 150 7.35 15.99 6.44
N PHE A 151 7.98 14.92 5.96
CA PHE A 151 7.70 14.37 4.64
C PHE A 151 6.22 14.01 4.48
N LEU A 152 5.63 13.35 5.48
CA LEU A 152 4.21 12.98 5.45
C LEU A 152 3.27 14.19 5.61
N SER A 153 3.68 15.23 6.34
CA SER A 153 2.93 16.49 6.40
C SER A 153 2.83 17.15 5.02
N ASP A 154 3.95 17.23 4.31
CA ASP A 154 4.01 17.80 2.97
C ASP A 154 3.21 16.94 1.99
N TYR A 155 3.33 15.62 2.09
CA TYR A 155 2.59 14.70 1.24
C TYR A 155 1.09 14.71 1.49
N ALA A 156 0.63 14.78 2.74
CA ALA A 156 -0.78 14.93 3.08
C ALA A 156 -1.37 16.22 2.50
N THR A 157 -0.60 17.32 2.56
CA THR A 157 -0.98 18.59 1.93
C THR A 157 -1.13 18.42 0.41
N GLN A 158 -0.15 17.80 -0.25
CA GLN A 158 -0.22 17.49 -1.68
C GLN A 158 -1.46 16.65 -2.03
N LEU A 159 -1.75 15.60 -1.27
CA LEU A 159 -2.92 14.75 -1.46
C LEU A 159 -4.22 15.53 -1.26
N SER A 160 -4.29 16.38 -0.23
CA SER A 160 -5.45 17.24 0.03
C SER A 160 -5.72 18.19 -1.14
N ASP A 161 -4.67 18.75 -1.74
CA ASP A 161 -4.78 19.64 -2.89
C ASP A 161 -5.23 18.90 -4.16
N ILE A 162 -4.66 17.72 -4.42
CA ILE A 162 -4.99 16.88 -5.57
C ILE A 162 -6.46 16.43 -5.53
N THR A 163 -6.87 15.89 -4.38
CA THR A 163 -8.18 15.25 -4.19
C THR A 163 -9.28 16.25 -3.87
N ARG A 164 -8.93 17.46 -3.41
CA ARG A 164 -9.87 18.43 -2.82
C ARG A 164 -10.65 17.86 -1.62
N HIS A 165 -10.15 16.80 -1.03
CA HIS A 165 -10.65 16.18 0.19
C HIS A 165 -9.74 16.56 1.36
N PRO A 166 -10.26 16.92 2.55
CA PRO A 166 -9.41 17.30 3.68
C PRO A 166 -8.54 16.12 4.13
N ILE A 167 -7.23 16.24 3.95
CA ILE A 167 -6.23 15.26 4.36
C ILE A 167 -5.14 15.98 5.15
N GLU A 168 -4.94 15.60 6.40
CA GLU A 168 -3.99 16.27 7.29
C GLU A 168 -3.29 15.27 8.22
N LEU A 169 -2.09 15.64 8.68
CA LEU A 169 -1.46 14.94 9.80
C LEU A 169 -2.05 15.44 11.12
N THR A 170 -2.22 14.53 12.08
CA THR A 170 -2.67 14.86 13.42
C THR A 170 -1.82 14.19 14.49
N THR A 171 -1.64 14.89 15.60
CA THR A 171 -1.09 14.33 16.85
C THR A 171 -2.18 13.85 17.81
N GLU A 172 -3.44 14.14 17.49
CA GLU A 172 -4.63 13.70 18.23
C GLU A 172 -5.20 12.39 17.63
N LEU A 173 -6.50 12.15 17.83
CA LEU A 173 -7.21 11.02 17.25
C LEU A 173 -7.26 11.13 15.72
N GLY A 174 -6.59 10.20 15.05
CA GLY A 174 -6.64 9.99 13.61
C GLY A 174 -7.54 8.82 13.21
N ASN A 175 -7.81 8.71 11.93
CA ASN A 175 -8.51 7.58 11.30
C ASN A 175 -7.63 6.84 10.28
N PHE A 176 -6.51 7.42 9.88
CA PHE A 176 -5.53 6.75 9.03
C PHE A 176 -4.25 6.59 9.85
N HIS A 177 -3.90 5.36 10.22
CA HIS A 177 -2.75 5.07 11.06
C HIS A 177 -1.58 4.61 10.20
N VAL A 178 -0.51 5.40 10.15
CA VAL A 178 0.74 5.02 9.48
C VAL A 178 1.72 4.54 10.54
N VAL A 179 2.15 3.30 10.42
CA VAL A 179 2.95 2.61 11.42
C VAL A 179 4.30 2.26 10.82
N VAL A 180 5.36 2.89 11.32
CA VAL A 180 6.74 2.59 10.90
C VAL A 180 7.40 1.77 11.99
N VAL A 181 7.63 0.49 11.74
CA VAL A 181 8.11 -0.45 12.76
C VAL A 181 9.10 -1.45 12.19
N ASP A 182 10.09 -1.83 12.97
CA ASP A 182 11.05 -2.88 12.61
C ASP A 182 10.49 -4.27 12.91
N GLU A 183 11.20 -5.28 12.43
CA GLU A 183 10.84 -6.68 12.62
C GLU A 183 10.83 -7.09 14.11
N VAL A 184 11.71 -6.51 14.93
CA VAL A 184 11.82 -6.79 16.37
C VAL A 184 10.56 -6.38 17.12
N HIS A 185 10.01 -5.21 16.80
CA HIS A 185 8.92 -4.60 17.55
C HIS A 185 7.55 -4.78 16.88
N ARG A 186 7.50 -5.29 15.64
CA ARG A 186 6.26 -5.56 14.89
C ARG A 186 5.26 -6.40 15.68
N MET A 187 5.72 -7.40 16.43
CA MET A 187 4.84 -8.28 17.23
C MET A 187 4.06 -7.53 18.32
N ASN A 188 4.70 -6.54 18.96
CA ASN A 188 4.13 -5.77 20.06
C ASN A 188 3.38 -4.52 19.58
N MET A 189 3.58 -4.11 18.32
CA MET A 189 2.98 -2.89 17.77
C MET A 189 1.45 -2.93 17.78
N VAL A 190 0.82 -4.08 17.46
CA VAL A 190 -0.63 -4.22 17.50
C VAL A 190 -1.20 -3.94 18.90
N GLN A 191 -0.51 -4.38 19.96
CA GLN A 191 -0.93 -4.09 21.34
C GLN A 191 -0.81 -2.60 21.65
N ASN A 192 0.23 -1.93 21.16
CA ASN A 192 0.42 -0.49 21.34
C ASN A 192 -0.66 0.33 20.61
N LEU A 193 -1.07 -0.11 19.42
CA LEU A 193 -2.16 0.52 18.66
C LEU A 193 -3.50 0.37 19.41
N ARG A 194 -3.82 -0.83 19.92
CA ARG A 194 -5.05 -1.06 20.69
C ARG A 194 -5.13 -0.22 21.97
N LYS A 195 -4.00 0.06 22.63
CA LYS A 195 -3.93 0.97 23.79
C LYS A 195 -4.26 2.43 23.45
N LYS A 196 -4.28 2.78 22.15
CA LYS A 196 -4.65 4.09 21.62
C LYS A 196 -6.01 4.05 20.91
N ASP A 197 -6.85 3.09 21.25
CA ASP A 197 -8.20 2.88 20.69
C ASP A 197 -8.24 2.64 19.17
N VAL A 198 -7.12 2.20 18.58
CA VAL A 198 -7.07 1.77 17.17
C VAL A 198 -7.66 0.37 17.04
N LEU A 199 -8.60 0.20 16.09
CA LEU A 199 -9.27 -1.06 15.86
C LEU A 199 -8.35 -1.98 15.04
N VAL A 200 -7.83 -3.04 15.67
CA VAL A 200 -7.06 -4.07 14.98
C VAL A 200 -7.70 -5.43 15.23
N PRO A 201 -8.54 -5.93 14.30
CA PRO A 201 -9.18 -7.24 14.41
C PRO A 201 -8.16 -8.40 14.55
N PRO A 202 -8.52 -9.53 15.19
CA PRO A 202 -7.59 -10.65 15.39
C PRO A 202 -7.00 -11.25 14.10
N ASN A 203 -7.79 -11.35 13.02
CA ASN A 203 -7.31 -11.80 11.71
C ASN A 203 -6.23 -10.84 11.16
N ILE A 204 -6.45 -9.53 11.30
CA ILE A 204 -5.46 -8.52 10.89
C ILE A 204 -4.21 -8.54 11.75
N GLN A 205 -4.35 -8.76 13.05
CA GLN A 205 -3.18 -8.96 13.90
C GLN A 205 -2.31 -10.09 13.34
N GLN A 206 -2.89 -11.20 12.89
CA GLN A 206 -2.13 -12.31 12.30
C GLN A 206 -1.48 -11.91 10.97
N VAL A 207 -2.18 -11.17 10.10
CA VAL A 207 -1.64 -10.63 8.83
C VAL A 207 -0.41 -9.76 9.13
N ILE A 208 -0.55 -8.78 10.02
CA ILE A 208 0.54 -7.88 10.41
C ILE A 208 1.67 -8.65 11.07
N GLN A 209 1.38 -9.66 11.89
CA GLN A 209 2.40 -10.47 12.59
C GLN A 209 3.06 -11.52 11.69
N ARG A 210 2.47 -11.91 10.57
CA ARG A 210 3.02 -12.88 9.63
C ARG A 210 3.47 -12.27 8.30
N MET A 211 3.50 -10.93 8.22
CA MET A 211 4.01 -10.20 7.05
C MET A 211 5.38 -10.75 6.61
N PRO A 212 5.48 -11.43 5.46
CA PRO A 212 6.73 -12.01 5.00
C PRO A 212 7.69 -10.94 4.45
N ALA A 213 8.96 -11.30 4.28
CA ALA A 213 10.05 -10.38 3.96
C ALA A 213 9.97 -9.74 2.55
N ASP A 214 9.20 -10.34 1.65
CA ASP A 214 8.91 -9.84 0.30
C ASP A 214 7.81 -8.78 0.28
N ILE A 215 6.93 -8.76 1.28
CA ILE A 215 6.03 -7.63 1.52
C ILE A 215 6.83 -6.49 2.15
N HIS A 216 7.04 -5.45 1.36
CA HIS A 216 7.79 -4.26 1.74
C HIS A 216 6.98 -3.34 2.65
N CYS A 217 5.72 -3.16 2.31
CA CYS A 217 4.73 -2.40 3.05
C CYS A 217 3.32 -2.96 2.74
N MET A 218 2.34 -2.59 3.55
CA MET A 218 0.93 -2.87 3.25
C MET A 218 0.02 -1.79 3.81
N VAL A 219 -1.19 -1.70 3.27
CA VAL A 219 -2.28 -0.89 3.81
C VAL A 219 -3.55 -1.72 3.91
N LEU A 220 -4.22 -1.52 5.03
CA LEU A 220 -5.50 -2.12 5.34
C LEU A 220 -6.53 -1.00 5.48
N THR A 221 -7.64 -1.06 4.78
CA THR A 221 -8.76 -0.12 5.01
C THR A 221 -9.96 -0.87 5.56
N PHE A 222 -10.69 -0.24 6.48
CA PHE A 222 -11.86 -0.78 7.16
C PHE A 222 -13.04 0.14 6.93
N SER A 223 -14.14 -0.41 6.44
CA SER A 223 -15.36 0.35 6.19
C SER A 223 -16.29 0.39 7.39
N ALA A 224 -17.24 1.32 7.39
CA ALA A 224 -18.29 1.38 8.39
C ALA A 224 -19.15 0.11 8.38
N ARG A 225 -19.55 -0.38 9.57
CA ARG A 225 -20.38 -1.59 9.72
C ARG A 225 -21.68 -1.56 8.91
N HIS A 226 -22.30 -0.40 8.77
CA HIS A 226 -23.56 -0.21 8.05
C HIS A 226 -23.37 0.55 6.72
N SER A 227 -22.12 0.78 6.30
CA SER A 227 -21.80 1.45 5.04
C SER A 227 -20.51 0.84 4.48
N PRO A 228 -20.59 -0.33 3.83
CA PRO A 228 -19.43 -1.15 3.47
C PRO A 228 -18.47 -0.49 2.47
N HIS A 229 -18.88 0.62 1.85
CA HIS A 229 -18.09 1.37 0.87
C HIS A 229 -17.54 2.70 1.41
N ILE A 230 -17.82 3.03 2.67
CA ILE A 230 -17.30 4.25 3.31
C ILE A 230 -16.17 3.83 4.25
N HIS A 231 -14.96 4.26 3.93
CA HIS A 231 -13.80 4.03 4.80
C HIS A 231 -13.93 4.78 6.12
N GLU A 232 -13.68 4.07 7.21
CA GLU A 232 -13.70 4.58 8.57
C GLU A 232 -12.35 4.48 9.26
N GLN A 233 -11.49 3.54 8.85
CA GLN A 233 -10.16 3.41 9.39
C GLN A 233 -9.20 2.89 8.33
N ALA A 234 -7.95 3.30 8.39
CA ALA A 234 -6.88 2.64 7.66
C ALA A 234 -5.67 2.40 8.55
N LEU A 235 -4.91 1.36 8.21
CA LEU A 235 -3.69 0.96 8.89
C LEU A 235 -2.64 0.61 7.84
N ALA A 236 -1.71 1.55 7.60
CA ALA A 236 -0.54 1.32 6.77
C ALA A 236 0.64 0.86 7.64
N VAL A 237 1.29 -0.23 7.27
CA VAL A 237 2.45 -0.80 7.97
C VAL A 237 3.67 -0.71 7.06
N ILE A 238 4.65 0.09 7.48
CA ILE A 238 5.90 0.33 6.75
C ILE A 238 7.06 -0.26 7.56
N ARG A 239 7.91 -1.07 6.93
CA ARG A 239 9.11 -1.62 7.58
C ARG A 239 10.11 -0.50 7.86
N ALA A 240 10.58 -0.41 9.11
CA ALA A 240 11.60 0.56 9.51
C ALA A 240 12.99 0.22 8.95
N GLU A 241 13.19 -0.99 8.45
CA GLU A 241 14.41 -1.44 7.76
C GLU A 241 14.61 -0.79 6.39
N HIS A 242 13.60 -0.15 5.82
CA HIS A 242 13.73 0.47 4.50
C HIS A 242 14.72 1.64 4.49
N PRO A 243 15.58 1.75 3.47
CA PRO A 243 16.35 2.96 3.23
C PRO A 243 15.42 4.14 2.92
N PRO A 244 15.89 5.40 3.08
CA PRO A 244 15.04 6.58 2.99
C PRO A 244 14.18 6.66 1.72
N MET A 245 14.72 6.30 0.55
CA MET A 245 13.97 6.39 -0.71
C MET A 245 12.85 5.34 -0.79
N LEU A 246 13.16 4.08 -0.47
CA LEU A 246 12.17 2.99 -0.51
C LEU A 246 11.05 3.20 0.52
N LYS A 247 11.39 3.73 1.70
CA LYS A 247 10.40 4.10 2.71
C LYS A 247 9.45 5.20 2.22
N LYS A 248 9.97 6.22 1.53
CA LYS A 248 9.13 7.26 0.92
C LYS A 248 8.25 6.70 -0.20
N ALA A 249 8.76 5.76 -0.99
CA ALA A 249 7.95 5.08 -2.01
C ALA A 249 6.77 4.32 -1.39
N CYS A 250 7.02 3.57 -0.32
CA CYS A 250 5.97 2.96 0.49
C CYS A 250 4.98 3.99 1.05
N PHE A 251 5.43 5.15 1.55
CA PHE A 251 4.47 6.18 2.00
C PHE A 251 3.58 6.68 0.87
N HIS A 252 4.13 6.89 -0.34
CA HIS A 252 3.36 7.34 -1.48
C HIS A 252 2.27 6.35 -1.86
N GLU A 253 2.65 5.09 -2.02
CA GLU A 253 1.76 4.01 -2.46
C GLU A 253 0.71 3.69 -1.41
N GLU A 254 1.11 3.34 -0.19
CA GLU A 254 0.19 2.83 0.83
C GLU A 254 -0.85 3.87 1.26
N ILE A 255 -0.47 5.15 1.28
CA ILE A 255 -1.42 6.20 1.59
C ILE A 255 -2.36 6.43 0.40
N ALA A 256 -1.86 6.44 -0.83
CA ALA A 256 -2.70 6.62 -2.01
C ALA A 256 -3.68 5.44 -2.23
N GLN A 257 -3.21 4.19 -2.07
CA GLN A 257 -4.06 3.00 -2.12
C GLN A 257 -5.08 3.03 -0.97
N GLY A 258 -4.65 3.41 0.24
CA GLY A 258 -5.52 3.59 1.40
C GLY A 258 -6.60 4.68 1.25
N LEU A 259 -6.49 5.56 0.24
CA LEU A 259 -7.53 6.55 -0.08
C LEU A 259 -8.66 5.98 -0.95
N GLY A 260 -8.47 4.84 -1.63
CA GLY A 260 -9.51 4.22 -2.46
C GLY A 260 -9.05 3.60 -3.79
N LEU A 261 -7.75 3.57 -4.09
CA LEU A 261 -7.19 2.90 -5.27
C LEU A 261 -6.51 1.59 -4.84
N HIS A 262 -7.31 0.61 -4.40
CA HIS A 262 -6.84 -0.53 -3.61
C HIS A 262 -6.09 -1.63 -4.36
N ASN A 263 -6.05 -1.59 -5.69
CA ASN A 263 -5.44 -2.64 -6.50
C ASN A 263 -4.27 -2.11 -7.32
N ASP A 264 -3.42 -3.03 -7.76
CA ASP A 264 -2.30 -2.77 -8.66
C ASP A 264 -2.58 -3.31 -10.07
N ASN A 265 -1.97 -2.65 -11.05
CA ASN A 265 -2.08 -3.04 -12.44
C ASN A 265 -0.71 -2.88 -13.14
N PRO A 266 -0.07 -3.97 -13.59
CA PRO A 266 1.21 -3.91 -14.30
C PRO A 266 1.19 -3.05 -15.58
N ALA A 267 0.01 -2.75 -16.12
CA ALA A 267 -0.16 -1.85 -17.27
C ALA A 267 -0.33 -0.37 -16.88
N ALA A 268 -0.28 -0.02 -15.59
CA ALA A 268 -0.50 1.34 -15.08
C ALA A 268 0.62 2.34 -15.40
N HIS A 269 1.52 2.06 -16.35
CA HIS A 269 2.61 2.97 -16.66
C HIS A 269 2.12 4.33 -17.23
N PRO A 270 2.63 5.48 -16.74
CA PRO A 270 3.49 5.69 -15.58
C PRO A 270 2.68 5.81 -14.28
N SER A 271 2.96 4.97 -13.27
CA SER A 271 2.24 5.00 -11.99
C SER A 271 3.05 4.36 -10.89
N ILE A 272 2.75 4.69 -9.65
CA ILE A 272 3.19 3.89 -8.50
C ILE A 272 2.38 2.59 -8.35
N PHE A 273 1.16 2.50 -8.90
CA PHE A 273 0.29 1.32 -8.85
C PHE A 273 0.61 0.24 -9.90
N ASN A 274 1.83 0.24 -10.43
CA ASN A 274 2.29 -0.74 -11.44
C ASN A 274 3.25 -1.79 -10.87
N ASP A 275 3.57 -1.72 -9.57
CA ASP A 275 4.36 -2.69 -8.82
C ASP A 275 5.78 -2.99 -9.36
N ASP A 276 6.32 -2.12 -10.22
CA ASP A 276 7.64 -2.32 -10.83
C ASP A 276 8.75 -1.44 -10.24
N ASP A 277 8.41 -0.61 -9.24
CA ASP A 277 9.29 0.35 -8.56
C ASP A 277 9.92 1.41 -9.50
N GLU A 278 9.38 1.64 -10.71
CA GLU A 278 9.89 2.71 -11.59
C GLU A 278 9.75 4.08 -10.94
N PHE A 279 8.62 4.35 -10.28
CA PHE A 279 8.35 5.61 -9.61
C PHE A 279 8.31 5.41 -8.10
N ALA A 280 9.08 6.23 -7.38
CA ALA A 280 8.97 6.33 -5.93
C ALA A 280 7.83 7.26 -5.52
N PHE A 281 7.58 8.34 -6.27
CA PHE A 281 6.56 9.34 -5.91
C PHE A 281 5.41 9.34 -6.91
N LEU A 282 4.24 9.87 -6.49
CA LEU A 282 3.07 10.01 -7.35
C LEU A 282 3.44 10.63 -8.70
N THR A 283 2.96 10.01 -9.76
CA THR A 283 3.01 10.58 -11.10
C THR A 283 1.86 11.56 -11.33
N ASN A 284 1.94 12.33 -12.41
CA ASN A 284 0.81 13.14 -12.86
C ASN A 284 -0.44 12.29 -13.18
N GLN A 285 -0.25 11.05 -13.62
CA GLN A 285 -1.32 10.10 -13.85
C GLN A 285 -1.97 9.69 -12.53
N ASP A 286 -1.17 9.36 -11.51
CA ASP A 286 -1.70 8.99 -10.19
C ASP A 286 -2.49 10.15 -9.56
N ALA A 287 -1.97 11.37 -9.66
CA ALA A 287 -2.66 12.57 -9.20
C ALA A 287 -3.99 12.79 -9.92
N LEU A 288 -4.06 12.54 -11.23
CA LEU A 288 -5.31 12.62 -11.99
C LEU A 288 -6.33 11.58 -11.51
N LEU A 289 -5.91 10.33 -11.30
CA LEU A 289 -6.79 9.25 -10.86
C LEU A 289 -7.31 9.52 -9.44
N LEU A 290 -6.47 9.98 -8.52
CA LEU A 290 -6.89 10.41 -7.18
C LEU A 290 -7.89 11.58 -7.21
N ARG A 291 -7.71 12.53 -8.13
CA ARG A 291 -8.68 13.62 -8.33
C ARG A 291 -10.03 13.11 -8.81
N VAL A 292 -10.04 12.18 -9.77
CA VAL A 292 -11.28 11.55 -10.27
C VAL A 292 -11.96 10.74 -9.18
N LEU A 293 -11.20 10.00 -8.37
CA LEU A 293 -11.72 9.23 -7.23
C LEU A 293 -12.53 10.11 -6.26
N TYR A 294 -12.08 11.34 -6.02
CA TYR A 294 -12.74 12.28 -5.10
C TYR A 294 -13.69 13.28 -5.78
N ASP A 295 -13.97 13.14 -7.08
CA ASP A 295 -15.00 13.96 -7.73
C ASP A 295 -16.36 13.73 -7.04
N PRO A 296 -17.09 14.80 -6.65
CA PRO A 296 -18.36 14.67 -5.94
C PRO A 296 -19.44 13.89 -6.70
N ARG A 297 -19.34 13.81 -8.03
CA ARG A 297 -20.29 13.06 -8.87
C ARG A 297 -20.10 11.55 -8.78
N LEU A 298 -18.99 11.09 -8.22
CA LEU A 298 -18.64 9.67 -8.10
C LEU A 298 -18.81 9.22 -6.62
N PRO A 299 -20.03 8.94 -6.13
CA PRO A 299 -20.26 8.62 -4.71
C PRO A 299 -19.67 7.25 -4.32
N ALA A 300 -19.37 7.08 -3.04
CA ALA A 300 -19.05 5.76 -2.50
C ALA A 300 -20.24 4.79 -2.70
N GLY A 301 -19.95 3.54 -3.06
CA GLY A 301 -20.93 2.50 -3.34
C GLY A 301 -21.49 2.51 -4.76
N ILE A 302 -21.04 3.40 -5.64
CA ILE A 302 -21.37 3.30 -7.07
C ILE A 302 -20.75 2.04 -7.66
N GLU A 303 -21.55 1.30 -8.42
CA GLU A 303 -21.10 0.08 -9.11
C GLU A 303 -20.33 0.42 -10.39
N LEU A 304 -19.40 -0.44 -10.80
CA LEU A 304 -18.57 -0.20 -11.99
C LEU A 304 -19.40 0.10 -13.25
N GLN A 305 -20.50 -0.64 -13.46
CA GLN A 305 -21.37 -0.49 -14.62
C GLN A 305 -22.02 0.90 -14.69
N GLU A 306 -22.39 1.46 -13.53
CA GLU A 306 -23.01 2.77 -13.40
C GLU A 306 -21.96 3.89 -13.47
N ALA A 307 -20.79 3.66 -12.89
CA ALA A 307 -19.68 4.62 -12.89
C ALA A 307 -19.07 4.82 -14.27
N GLN A 308 -19.00 3.78 -15.12
CA GLN A 308 -18.31 3.84 -16.41
C GLN A 308 -18.62 5.05 -17.31
N PRO A 309 -19.89 5.39 -17.63
CA PRO A 309 -20.20 6.55 -18.45
C PRO A 309 -19.72 7.86 -17.79
N LEU A 310 -19.87 7.96 -16.47
CA LEU A 310 -19.42 9.12 -15.70
C LEU A 310 -17.88 9.22 -15.71
N LEU A 311 -17.16 8.12 -15.46
CA LEU A 311 -15.70 8.10 -15.44
C LEU A 311 -15.08 8.57 -16.76
N LYS A 312 -15.65 8.19 -17.90
CA LYS A 312 -15.20 8.68 -19.21
C LYS A 312 -15.28 10.20 -19.30
N GLN A 313 -16.38 10.78 -18.81
CA GLN A 313 -16.57 12.23 -18.76
C GLN A 313 -15.58 12.88 -17.79
N LEU A 314 -15.47 12.37 -16.56
CA LEU A 314 -14.58 12.89 -15.52
C LEU A 314 -13.12 12.89 -15.97
N ILE A 315 -12.65 11.80 -16.57
CA ILE A 315 -11.29 11.69 -17.08
C ILE A 315 -11.02 12.72 -18.17
N ILE A 316 -11.96 12.94 -19.10
CA ILE A 316 -11.80 13.96 -20.14
C ILE A 316 -11.73 15.37 -19.53
N GLU A 317 -12.61 15.68 -18.59
CA GLU A 317 -12.67 16.98 -17.91
C GLU A 317 -11.40 17.28 -17.11
N HIS A 318 -10.93 16.32 -16.32
CA HIS A 318 -9.77 16.48 -15.44
C HIS A 318 -8.43 16.34 -16.17
N ASN A 319 -8.38 15.66 -17.32
CA ASN A 319 -7.19 15.51 -18.16
C ASN A 319 -7.06 16.63 -19.22
N ALA A 320 -8.05 17.51 -19.32
CA ALA A 320 -7.96 18.68 -20.19
C ALA A 320 -6.85 19.62 -19.70
N PRO A 321 -6.07 20.25 -20.61
CA PRO A 321 -5.16 21.32 -20.22
C PRO A 321 -5.93 22.40 -19.47
N SER A 322 -5.38 22.88 -18.35
CA SER A 322 -5.92 24.03 -17.64
C SER A 322 -6.09 25.19 -18.63
N ARG A 323 -7.30 25.73 -18.75
CA ARG A 323 -7.56 26.92 -19.56
C ARG A 323 -6.99 28.17 -18.91
#